data_AF-A0A959CC84-F1
#
_entry.id   AF-A0A959CC84-F1
#
_cell.length_a   1.000
_cell.length_b   1.000
_cell.length_c   1.000
_cell.angle_alpha   90.00
_cell.angle_beta   90.00
_cell.angle_gamma   90.00
#
_symmetry.space_group_name_H-M   'P 1'
#
loop_
_entity.id
_entity.type
_entity.pdbx_description
1 polymer ?
#
loop_
_entity_poly.entity_id
_entity_poly.type
_entity_poly.pdbx_seq_one_letter_code
_entity_poly.pdbx_strand_id
1 'polypeptide(L)'
;PYNVYGGLQDNGSWVGPSAVWKAGGMRNSEWQEVLFGDGFETLPRGDDSRYLFAMWQGGELHMIDRQTGDSRFVKPLHPDGKTELRCNWNAALARDPWQPQGIFFGSQFLHHSYDAGQNWQLLSPDLTTNDTSKLHQDISGGLTVDATNAENYCSIVAIAPSPVTRGLAWVGTDDGNVQLTNDHGKTWTNFA
;
A
#
# COMPACT_ATOMS: atom_id res chain seq x y z
N PRO A 1 24.61 -10.33 -0.54
CA PRO A 1 24.09 -8.94 -0.49
C PRO A 1 22.62 -8.94 -0.95
N TYR A 2 21.75 -8.25 -0.22
CA TYR A 2 20.33 -8.04 -0.56
C TYR A 2 20.08 -6.56 -0.88
N ASN A 3 18.90 -6.22 -1.41
CA ASN A 3 18.46 -4.84 -1.60
C ASN A 3 17.63 -4.36 -0.40
N VAL A 4 17.81 -3.11 -0.04
CA VAL A 4 17.00 -2.36 0.92
C VAL A 4 16.08 -1.46 0.13
N TYR A 5 14.80 -1.41 0.52
CA TYR A 5 13.75 -0.65 -0.12
C TYR A 5 13.14 0.29 0.91
N GLY A 6 12.73 1.49 0.49
CA GLY A 6 12.05 2.41 1.39
C GLY A 6 11.67 3.71 0.71
N GLY A 7 10.69 4.37 1.29
CA GLY A 7 10.21 5.68 0.87
C GLY A 7 10.71 6.81 1.75
N LEU A 8 10.83 8.00 1.18
CA LEU A 8 11.18 9.24 1.85
C LEU A 8 10.10 10.28 1.54
N GLN A 9 9.57 10.94 2.56
CA GLN A 9 8.62 12.05 2.38
C GLN A 9 9.25 13.15 1.53
N ASP A 10 8.49 13.69 0.58
CA ASP A 10 8.88 14.71 -0.40
C ASP A 10 10.09 14.35 -1.29
N ASN A 11 10.56 13.10 -1.23
CA ASN A 11 11.80 12.69 -1.88
C ASN A 11 11.71 11.25 -2.42
N GLY A 12 10.53 10.76 -2.78
CA GLY A 12 10.34 9.54 -3.56
C GLY A 12 10.65 8.22 -2.86
N SER A 13 10.47 7.14 -3.62
CA SER A 13 10.75 5.76 -3.25
C SER A 13 12.09 5.31 -3.81
N TRP A 14 12.86 4.60 -2.99
CA TRP A 14 14.25 4.26 -3.28
C TRP A 14 14.55 2.78 -3.03
N VAL A 15 15.56 2.31 -3.76
CA VAL A 15 16.13 0.99 -3.58
C VAL A 15 17.65 1.04 -3.74
N GLY A 16 18.36 0.35 -2.86
CA GLY A 16 19.81 0.29 -2.87
C GLY A 16 20.34 -1.03 -2.33
N PRO A 17 21.61 -1.37 -2.60
CA PRO A 17 22.21 -2.59 -2.06
C PRO A 17 22.49 -2.44 -0.57
N SER A 18 22.44 -3.53 0.19
CA SER A 18 22.84 -3.60 1.60
C SER A 18 24.34 -3.44 1.83
N ALA A 19 25.16 -3.70 0.81
CA ALA A 19 26.60 -3.57 0.88
C ALA A 19 27.18 -3.37 -0.53
N VAL A 20 28.29 -2.64 -0.60
CA VAL A 20 29.08 -2.50 -1.83
C VAL A 20 30.52 -2.87 -1.60
N TRP A 21 31.12 -3.51 -2.62
CA TRP A 21 32.54 -3.82 -2.62
C TRP A 21 33.32 -2.72 -3.33
N LYS A 22 33.29 -1.51 -2.74
CA LYS A 22 34.00 -0.33 -3.24
C LYS A 22 34.75 0.33 -2.09
N ALA A 23 35.97 0.78 -2.34
CA ALA A 23 36.71 1.58 -1.38
C ALA A 23 35.93 2.88 -1.07
N GLY A 24 35.80 3.21 0.22
CA GLY A 24 35.02 4.36 0.68
C GLY A 24 33.53 4.09 0.93
N GLY A 25 33.05 2.85 0.79
CA GLY A 25 31.69 2.46 1.16
C GLY A 25 30.62 2.88 0.15
N MET A 26 29.37 2.84 0.60
CA MET A 26 28.18 3.14 -0.20
C MET A 26 28.00 4.65 -0.38
N ARG A 27 27.62 5.08 -1.59
CA ARG A 27 27.32 6.48 -1.93
C ARG A 27 25.91 6.58 -2.51
N ASN A 28 25.46 7.80 -2.79
CA ASN A 28 24.12 8.03 -3.37
C ASN A 28 23.96 7.41 -4.76
N SER A 29 25.04 7.26 -5.53
CA SER A 29 25.02 6.65 -6.87
C SER A 29 24.65 5.16 -6.88
N GLU A 30 24.74 4.50 -5.73
CA GLU A 30 24.34 3.11 -5.56
C GLU A 30 22.84 2.95 -5.33
N TRP A 31 22.14 4.05 -5.00
CA TRP A 31 20.72 4.09 -4.78
C TRP A 31 20.00 4.54 -6.04
N GLN A 32 18.88 3.89 -6.31
CA GLN A 32 18.02 4.18 -7.44
C GLN A 32 16.67 4.67 -6.92
N GLU A 33 16.27 5.86 -7.34
CA GLU A 33 14.89 6.32 -7.21
C GLU A 33 14.01 5.54 -8.19
N VAL A 34 12.88 5.04 -7.72
CA VAL A 34 11.96 4.19 -8.51
C VAL A 34 10.60 4.82 -8.73
N LEU A 35 10.21 5.79 -7.89
CA LEU A 35 9.00 6.59 -8.03
C LEU A 35 9.20 7.92 -7.29
N PHE A 36 8.74 9.03 -7.86
CA PHE A 36 8.81 10.35 -7.20
C PHE A 36 7.64 10.53 -6.19
N GLY A 37 7.37 11.75 -5.73
CA GLY A 37 6.30 12.05 -4.77
C GLY A 37 6.73 11.84 -3.31
N ASP A 38 5.78 11.64 -2.39
CA ASP A 38 6.14 11.08 -1.08
C ASP A 38 6.42 9.60 -1.23
N GLY A 39 7.59 9.13 -0.81
CA GLY A 39 7.84 7.71 -0.75
C GLY A 39 7.20 7.07 0.48
N PHE A 40 6.38 6.04 0.27
CA PHE A 40 5.86 5.16 1.33
C PHE A 40 6.37 3.71 1.18
N GLU A 41 5.50 2.73 1.43
CA GLU A 41 5.82 1.31 1.31
C GLU A 41 6.37 1.02 -0.09
N THR A 42 7.58 0.47 -0.13
CA THR A 42 8.28 0.08 -1.37
C THR A 42 8.52 -1.41 -1.32
N LEU A 43 7.70 -2.17 -2.03
CA LEU A 43 7.59 -3.62 -1.87
C LEU A 43 8.09 -4.35 -3.12
N PRO A 44 9.23 -5.05 -3.09
CA PRO A 44 9.66 -5.87 -4.22
C PRO A 44 8.65 -6.98 -4.51
N ARG A 45 8.53 -7.41 -5.77
CA ARG A 45 7.77 -8.59 -6.14
C ARG A 45 8.42 -9.84 -5.55
N GLY A 46 7.61 -10.83 -5.18
CA GLY A 46 8.09 -12.03 -4.48
C GLY A 46 8.85 -13.02 -5.36
N ASP A 47 8.60 -13.03 -6.66
CA ASP A 47 9.27 -13.88 -7.66
C ASP A 47 10.47 -13.20 -8.33
N ASP A 48 10.43 -11.88 -8.53
CA ASP A 48 11.49 -11.15 -9.23
C ASP A 48 11.65 -9.71 -8.72
N SER A 49 12.81 -9.46 -8.09
CA SER A 49 13.19 -8.17 -7.50
C SER A 49 13.52 -7.05 -8.51
N ARG A 50 13.50 -7.35 -9.82
CA ARG A 50 13.44 -6.34 -10.90
C ARG A 50 12.18 -5.50 -10.81
N TYR A 51 11.08 -6.12 -10.39
CA TYR A 51 9.78 -5.48 -10.26
C TYR A 51 9.49 -5.15 -8.80
N LEU A 52 8.85 -4.01 -8.56
CA LEU A 52 8.40 -3.60 -7.22
C LEU A 52 7.18 -2.69 -7.26
N PHE A 53 6.41 -2.74 -6.20
CA PHE A 53 5.35 -1.78 -5.95
C PHE A 53 5.92 -0.61 -5.18
N ALA A 54 5.60 0.61 -5.60
CA ALA A 54 5.88 1.81 -4.83
C ALA A 54 4.64 2.68 -4.78
N MET A 55 4.56 3.47 -3.71
CA MET A 55 3.38 4.26 -3.40
C MET A 55 3.76 5.71 -3.11
N TRP A 56 2.82 6.59 -3.41
CA TRP A 56 2.80 7.96 -2.91
C TRP A 56 1.44 8.28 -2.28
N GLN A 57 1.22 9.55 -1.94
CA GLN A 57 0.07 10.05 -1.17
C GLN A 57 -1.28 9.52 -1.64
N GLY A 58 -2.21 9.31 -0.71
CA GLY A 58 -3.60 8.96 -1.03
C GLY A 58 -3.76 7.55 -1.60
N GLY A 59 -2.82 6.65 -1.30
CA GLY A 59 -2.85 5.26 -1.74
C GLY A 59 -2.62 5.08 -3.24
N GLU A 60 -1.96 6.04 -3.88
CA GLU A 60 -1.51 5.89 -5.25
C GLU A 60 -0.45 4.78 -5.30
N LEU A 61 -0.64 3.83 -6.20
CA LEU A 61 0.11 2.58 -6.23
C LEU A 61 0.57 2.29 -7.65
N HIS A 62 1.88 2.09 -7.82
CA HIS A 62 2.50 1.81 -9.09
C HIS A 62 3.29 0.49 -9.06
N MET A 63 3.19 -0.28 -10.14
CA MET A 63 4.08 -1.39 -10.43
C MET A 63 5.21 -0.88 -11.33
N ILE A 64 6.46 -1.03 -10.88
CA ILE A 64 7.63 -0.47 -11.55
C ILE A 64 8.55 -1.60 -12.03
N ASP A 65 9.06 -1.45 -13.24
CA ASP A 65 10.21 -2.19 -13.75
C ASP A 65 11.48 -1.34 -13.53
N ARG A 66 12.33 -1.75 -12.58
CA ARG A 66 13.54 -0.98 -12.25
C ARG A 66 14.59 -0.94 -13.34
N GLN A 67 14.54 -1.89 -14.28
CA GLN A 67 15.55 -1.98 -15.32
C GLN A 67 15.22 -1.05 -16.49
N THR A 68 13.94 -0.92 -16.84
CA THR A 68 13.49 -0.04 -17.93
C THR A 68 13.05 1.33 -17.46
N GLY A 69 12.63 1.46 -16.19
CA GLY A 69 11.98 2.65 -15.65
C GLY A 69 10.49 2.71 -15.94
N ASP A 70 9.90 1.68 -16.57
CA ASP A 70 8.47 1.64 -16.85
C ASP A 70 7.68 1.61 -15.55
N SER A 71 6.66 2.46 -15.46
CA SER A 71 5.76 2.56 -14.31
C SER A 71 4.32 2.42 -14.79
N ARG A 72 3.57 1.53 -14.14
CA ARG A 72 2.15 1.31 -14.41
C ARG A 72 1.34 1.59 -13.15
N PHE A 73 0.33 2.45 -13.28
CA PHE A 73 -0.65 2.67 -12.23
C PHE A 73 -1.49 1.40 -12.01
N VAL A 74 -1.59 0.95 -10.76
CA VAL A 74 -2.26 -0.31 -10.39
C VAL A 74 -3.13 -0.20 -9.14
N LYS A 75 -3.49 1.02 -8.72
CA LYS A 75 -4.45 1.23 -7.61
C LYS A 75 -5.80 0.56 -7.96
N PRO A 76 -6.44 -0.15 -7.01
CA PRO A 76 -7.75 -0.75 -7.25
C PRO A 76 -8.82 0.31 -7.51
N LEU A 77 -9.88 -0.12 -8.18
CA LEU A 77 -11.16 0.59 -8.24
C LEU A 77 -12.22 -0.30 -7.61
N HIS A 78 -13.25 0.30 -7.02
CA HIS A 78 -14.36 -0.48 -6.50
C HIS A 78 -15.12 -1.17 -7.66
N PRO A 79 -15.52 -2.46 -7.53
CA PRO A 79 -16.14 -3.22 -8.64
C PRO A 79 -17.43 -2.63 -9.22
N ASP A 80 -18.15 -1.81 -8.45
CA ASP A 80 -19.38 -1.15 -8.93
C ASP A 80 -19.11 0.10 -9.80
N GLY A 81 -17.86 0.55 -9.89
CA GLY A 81 -17.44 1.75 -10.62
C GLY A 81 -18.03 3.07 -10.11
N LYS A 82 -18.65 3.08 -8.93
CA LYS A 82 -19.35 4.25 -8.35
C LYS A 82 -18.85 4.61 -6.97
N THR A 83 -18.45 3.61 -6.19
CA THR A 83 -17.94 3.80 -4.85
C THR A 83 -16.51 4.31 -4.92
N GLU A 84 -16.28 5.52 -4.39
CA GLU A 84 -14.94 6.07 -4.24
C GLU A 84 -14.20 5.35 -3.11
N LEU A 85 -12.92 5.02 -3.36
CA LEU A 85 -12.07 4.37 -2.37
C LEU A 85 -11.42 5.43 -1.48
N ARG A 86 -11.62 5.30 -0.17
CA ARG A 86 -10.96 6.13 0.83
C ARG A 86 -9.65 5.47 1.21
N CYS A 87 -8.53 6.11 0.88
CA CYS A 87 -7.21 5.59 1.20
C CYS A 87 -6.52 6.54 2.18
N ASN A 88 -5.74 5.99 3.11
CA ASN A 88 -4.90 6.82 3.96
C ASN A 88 -3.85 7.56 3.11
N TRP A 89 -3.25 8.62 3.65
CA TRP A 89 -2.06 9.26 3.09
C TRP A 89 -0.96 8.23 2.81
N ASN A 90 -0.69 7.38 3.81
CA ASN A 90 0.16 6.21 3.71
C ASN A 90 -0.72 4.95 3.79
N ALA A 91 -1.30 4.56 2.66
CA ALA A 91 -2.20 3.42 2.60
C ALA A 91 -1.47 2.08 2.78
N ALA A 92 -2.16 1.11 3.39
CA ALA A 92 -1.56 -0.19 3.67
C ALA A 92 -1.31 -1.01 2.41
N LEU A 93 -0.12 -1.60 2.31
CA LEU A 93 0.24 -2.58 1.27
C LEU A 93 0.96 -3.76 1.95
N ALA A 94 0.61 -4.97 1.55
CA ALA A 94 1.27 -6.18 2.06
C ALA A 94 1.47 -7.22 0.96
N ARG A 95 2.57 -7.97 1.04
CA ARG A 95 2.81 -9.11 0.16
C ARG A 95 1.94 -10.30 0.56
N ASP A 96 1.40 -11.00 -0.42
CA ASP A 96 0.86 -12.34 -0.19
C ASP A 96 2.00 -13.36 0.03
N PRO A 97 2.12 -13.99 1.22
CA PRO A 97 3.18 -14.95 1.48
C PRO A 97 3.00 -16.26 0.69
N TRP A 98 1.82 -16.50 0.11
CA TRP A 98 1.47 -17.71 -0.63
C TRP A 98 1.41 -17.47 -2.14
N GLN A 99 1.48 -16.23 -2.62
CA GLN A 99 1.52 -15.92 -4.05
C GLN A 99 2.62 -14.93 -4.40
N PRO A 100 3.63 -15.32 -5.21
CA PRO A 100 4.78 -14.46 -5.50
C PRO A 100 4.46 -13.10 -6.13
N GLN A 101 3.38 -13.02 -6.92
CA GLN A 101 2.90 -11.78 -7.53
C GLN A 101 1.70 -11.17 -6.77
N GLY A 102 1.32 -11.80 -5.66
CA GLY A 102 0.14 -11.44 -4.90
C GLY A 102 0.41 -10.29 -3.93
N ILE A 103 -0.52 -9.34 -3.88
CA ILE A 103 -0.49 -8.21 -2.95
C ILE A 103 -1.86 -7.94 -2.37
N PHE A 104 -1.87 -7.47 -1.14
CA PHE A 104 -3.04 -6.89 -0.47
C PHE A 104 -2.89 -5.37 -0.42
N PHE A 105 -3.99 -4.66 -0.62
CA PHE A 105 -4.03 -3.20 -0.56
C PHE A 105 -5.20 -2.73 0.30
N GLY A 106 -4.98 -1.68 1.09
CA GLY A 106 -5.97 -1.13 2.03
C GLY A 106 -6.53 0.19 1.57
N SER A 107 -7.84 0.25 1.36
CA SER A 107 -8.64 1.48 1.39
C SER A 107 -9.48 1.47 2.68
N GLN A 108 -10.76 1.86 2.67
CA GLN A 108 -11.73 1.39 3.66
C GLN A 108 -12.04 -0.11 3.53
N PHE A 109 -11.62 -0.73 2.42
CA PHE A 109 -11.79 -2.15 2.14
C PHE A 109 -10.42 -2.83 1.97
N LEU A 110 -10.37 -4.13 2.25
CA LEU A 110 -9.25 -4.98 1.88
C LEU A 110 -9.41 -5.44 0.42
N HIS A 111 -8.42 -5.14 -0.40
CA HIS A 111 -8.31 -5.59 -1.78
C HIS A 111 -7.18 -6.61 -1.92
N HIS A 112 -7.33 -7.57 -2.84
CA HIS A 112 -6.27 -8.53 -3.16
C HIS A 112 -6.09 -8.67 -4.66
N SER A 113 -4.84 -8.64 -5.11
CA SER A 113 -4.46 -8.94 -6.48
C SER A 113 -3.61 -10.19 -6.48
N TYR A 114 -3.83 -11.05 -7.47
CA TYR A 114 -3.04 -12.26 -7.71
C TYR A 114 -1.96 -12.06 -8.79
N ASP A 115 -2.01 -10.94 -9.51
CA ASP A 115 -1.32 -10.74 -10.80
C ASP A 115 -0.63 -9.38 -10.88
N ALA A 116 -0.01 -8.98 -9.77
CA ALA A 116 0.76 -7.74 -9.65
C ALA A 116 -0.04 -6.46 -9.95
N GLY A 117 -1.26 -6.39 -9.40
CA GLY A 117 -2.14 -5.23 -9.46
C GLY A 117 -2.85 -5.04 -10.80
N GLN A 118 -2.85 -6.05 -11.68
CA GLN A 118 -3.58 -5.97 -12.96
C GLN A 118 -5.08 -6.14 -12.74
N ASN A 119 -5.45 -7.08 -11.87
CA ASN A 119 -6.81 -7.33 -11.46
C ASN A 119 -6.89 -7.36 -9.94
N TRP A 120 -8.04 -6.92 -9.44
CA TRP A 120 -8.30 -6.79 -8.00
C TRP A 120 -9.59 -7.52 -7.62
N GLN A 121 -9.56 -8.19 -6.47
CA GLN A 121 -10.71 -8.74 -5.78
C GLN A 121 -10.98 -7.93 -4.52
N LEU A 122 -12.22 -7.52 -4.33
CA LEU A 122 -12.69 -6.93 -3.08
C LEU A 122 -12.89 -8.06 -2.06
N LEU A 123 -12.10 -8.08 -0.98
CA LEU A 123 -12.12 -9.15 0.02
C LEU A 123 -12.91 -8.80 1.28
N SER A 124 -13.37 -7.56 1.44
CA SER A 124 -14.07 -7.17 2.66
C SER A 124 -15.21 -6.19 2.40
N PRO A 125 -16.18 -6.08 3.32
CA PRO A 125 -16.97 -4.86 3.46
C PRO A 125 -16.09 -3.72 3.99
N ASP A 126 -16.69 -2.56 4.25
CA ASP A 126 -16.00 -1.46 4.91
C ASP A 126 -15.56 -1.92 6.32
N LEU A 127 -14.24 -1.95 6.56
CA LEU A 127 -13.64 -2.43 7.81
C LEU A 127 -13.44 -1.30 8.83
N THR A 128 -14.01 -0.13 8.58
CA THR A 128 -13.85 1.06 9.40
C THR A 128 -15.14 1.32 10.18
N THR A 129 -15.12 2.30 11.07
CA THR A 129 -16.32 2.83 11.72
C THR A 129 -17.25 3.55 10.73
N ASN A 130 -16.69 4.00 9.59
CA ASN A 130 -17.39 4.80 8.58
C ASN A 130 -18.11 6.01 9.20
N ASP A 131 -17.48 6.66 10.19
CA ASP A 131 -18.01 7.85 10.86
C ASP A 131 -18.06 9.02 9.88
N THR A 132 -19.25 9.29 9.34
CA THR A 132 -19.46 10.33 8.34
C THR A 132 -19.13 11.74 8.83
N SER A 133 -19.11 11.97 10.15
CA SER A 133 -18.68 13.25 10.74
C SER A 133 -17.18 13.52 10.59
N LYS A 134 -16.42 12.50 10.18
CA LYS A 134 -14.97 12.56 9.92
C LYS A 134 -14.62 12.50 8.43
N LEU A 135 -15.63 12.35 7.56
CA LEU A 135 -15.45 12.22 6.10
C LEU A 135 -15.72 13.54 5.39
N HIS A 136 -15.00 14.58 5.81
CA HIS A 136 -15.17 15.97 5.36
C HIS A 136 -13.84 16.55 4.88
N GLN A 137 -13.05 15.75 4.18
CA GLN A 137 -11.71 16.15 3.73
C GLN A 137 -11.74 17.23 2.66
N ASP A 138 -12.82 17.28 1.87
CA ASP A 138 -13.07 18.23 0.80
C ASP A 138 -13.28 19.68 1.29
N ILE A 139 -13.55 19.87 2.58
CA ILE A 139 -13.77 21.18 3.21
C ILE A 139 -12.64 21.58 4.19
N SER A 140 -11.52 20.87 4.18
CA SER A 140 -10.32 21.19 4.94
C SER A 140 -9.70 22.53 4.50
N GLY A 141 -8.94 23.20 5.38
CA GLY A 141 -8.23 24.46 5.08
C GLY A 141 -9.05 25.76 5.18
N GLY A 142 -10.37 25.67 5.37
CA GLY A 142 -11.22 26.84 5.65
C GLY A 142 -11.46 27.71 4.42
N LEU A 143 -10.86 28.91 4.35
CA LEU A 143 -11.06 29.85 3.23
C LEU A 143 -10.40 29.35 1.94
N THR A 144 -9.32 28.60 2.06
CA THR A 144 -8.61 27.93 0.98
C THR A 144 -8.61 26.44 1.25
N VAL A 145 -9.01 25.63 0.27
CA VAL A 145 -8.99 24.17 0.40
C VAL A 145 -7.56 23.70 0.68
N ASP A 146 -7.40 22.92 1.74
CA ASP A 146 -6.12 22.30 2.16
C ASP A 146 -6.31 20.79 2.27
N ALA A 147 -6.73 20.19 1.16
CA ALA A 147 -7.02 18.77 1.04
C ALA A 147 -5.88 18.09 0.30
N THR A 148 -4.94 17.55 1.07
CA THR A 148 -3.80 16.84 0.50
C THR A 148 -4.12 15.34 0.34
N ASN A 149 -5.06 14.81 1.13
CA ASN A 149 -5.31 13.40 1.47
C ASN A 149 -4.68 13.00 2.82
N ALA A 150 -3.89 13.86 3.46
CA ALA A 150 -3.42 13.66 4.84
C ALA A 150 -4.59 13.65 5.85
N GLU A 151 -5.71 14.26 5.45
CA GLU A 151 -6.92 14.43 6.22
C GLU A 151 -7.86 13.22 6.08
N ASN A 152 -7.53 12.25 5.21
CA ASN A 152 -8.34 11.04 5.02
C ASN A 152 -8.39 10.23 6.32
N TYR A 153 -9.59 9.78 6.67
CA TYR A 153 -9.88 9.02 7.89
C TYR A 153 -10.86 7.89 7.59
N CYS A 154 -11.03 6.96 8.53
CA CYS A 154 -11.78 5.73 8.32
C CYS A 154 -11.20 4.96 7.12
N SER A 155 -9.94 4.57 7.28
CA SER A 155 -9.15 3.84 6.28
C SER A 155 -8.22 2.80 6.93
N ILE A 156 -7.87 1.78 6.16
CA ILE A 156 -6.93 0.72 6.56
C ILE A 156 -5.50 1.25 6.47
N VAL A 157 -4.75 1.10 7.56
CA VAL A 157 -3.35 1.54 7.68
C VAL A 157 -2.37 0.40 7.91
N ALA A 158 -2.86 -0.80 8.24
CA ALA A 158 -2.01 -1.98 8.40
C ALA A 158 -2.71 -3.25 7.89
N ILE A 159 -1.96 -4.10 7.19
CA ILE A 159 -2.41 -5.42 6.74
C ILE A 159 -1.31 -6.42 7.06
N ALA A 160 -1.66 -7.53 7.73
CA ALA A 160 -0.72 -8.59 8.09
C ALA A 160 -1.29 -9.96 7.68
N PRO A 161 -1.04 -10.41 6.43
CA PRO A 161 -1.41 -11.76 6.00
C PRO A 161 -0.48 -12.79 6.65
N SER A 162 -1.03 -13.96 6.99
CA SER A 162 -0.29 -14.99 7.70
C SER A 162 0.58 -15.85 6.77
N PRO A 163 1.89 -15.97 7.04
CA PRO A 163 2.77 -16.89 6.31
C PRO A 163 2.63 -18.35 6.79
N VAL A 164 1.85 -18.61 7.84
CA VAL A 164 1.69 -19.95 8.43
C VAL A 164 0.29 -20.54 8.19
N THR A 165 -0.69 -19.71 7.85
CA THR A 165 -2.07 -20.16 7.61
C THR A 165 -2.67 -19.38 6.44
N ARG A 166 -2.88 -20.07 5.31
CA ARG A 166 -3.47 -19.46 4.12
C ARG A 166 -4.89 -18.96 4.41
N GLY A 167 -5.21 -17.76 3.95
CA GLY A 167 -6.52 -17.14 4.16
C GLY A 167 -6.67 -16.41 5.49
N LEU A 168 -5.69 -16.50 6.40
CA LEU A 168 -5.66 -15.72 7.63
C LEU A 168 -4.98 -14.36 7.38
N ALA A 169 -5.63 -13.27 7.78
CA ALA A 169 -5.04 -11.93 7.76
C ALA A 169 -5.61 -11.04 8.87
N TRP A 170 -4.76 -10.19 9.43
CA TRP A 170 -5.16 -9.09 10.31
C TRP A 170 -5.19 -7.77 9.55
N VAL A 171 -6.14 -6.91 9.92
CA VAL A 171 -6.30 -5.55 9.39
C VAL A 171 -6.42 -4.57 10.57
N GLY A 172 -5.71 -3.45 10.48
CA GLY A 172 -5.82 -2.33 11.41
C GLY A 172 -6.23 -1.05 10.68
N THR A 173 -7.12 -0.26 11.29
CA THR A 173 -7.61 1.01 10.74
C THR A 173 -7.18 2.21 11.58
N ASP A 174 -7.16 3.39 10.96
CA ASP A 174 -6.84 4.67 11.61
C ASP A 174 -7.90 5.13 12.64
N ASP A 175 -9.08 4.55 12.59
CA ASP A 175 -10.17 4.77 13.54
C ASP A 175 -10.29 3.70 14.65
N GLY A 176 -9.26 2.84 14.76
CA GLY A 176 -9.04 2.01 15.94
C GLY A 176 -9.58 0.58 15.86
N ASN A 177 -10.16 0.15 14.73
CA ASN A 177 -10.53 -1.25 14.55
C ASN A 177 -9.28 -2.13 14.37
N VAL A 178 -9.33 -3.32 14.99
CA VAL A 178 -8.39 -4.43 14.72
C VAL A 178 -9.23 -5.65 14.38
N GLN A 179 -9.13 -6.11 13.14
CA GLN A 179 -10.01 -7.14 12.62
C GLN A 179 -9.22 -8.34 12.07
N LEU A 180 -9.80 -9.53 12.24
CA LEU A 180 -9.26 -10.80 11.76
C LEU A 180 -10.22 -11.43 10.76
N THR A 181 -9.67 -11.93 9.66
CA THR A 181 -10.30 -12.97 8.85
C THR A 181 -9.47 -14.25 8.92
N ASN A 182 -10.13 -15.40 8.93
CA ASN A 182 -9.50 -16.73 8.88
C ASN A 182 -9.91 -17.53 7.63
N ASP A 183 -10.67 -16.92 6.72
CA ASP A 183 -11.29 -17.59 5.57
C ASP A 183 -11.17 -16.78 4.27
N HIS A 184 -10.09 -15.99 4.17
CA HIS A 184 -9.75 -15.14 3.02
C HIS A 184 -10.80 -14.06 2.75
N GLY A 185 -11.23 -13.38 3.81
CA GLY A 185 -12.09 -12.20 3.74
C GLY A 185 -13.59 -12.48 3.72
N LYS A 186 -14.02 -13.74 3.75
CA LYS A 186 -15.46 -14.08 3.73
C LYS A 186 -16.14 -13.69 5.03
N THR A 187 -15.45 -13.85 6.16
CA THR A 187 -15.91 -13.42 7.48
C THR A 187 -14.84 -12.63 8.22
N TRP A 188 -15.29 -11.74 9.09
CA TRP A 188 -14.47 -10.80 9.84
C TRP A 188 -14.91 -10.77 11.31
N THR A 189 -13.93 -10.79 12.21
CA THR A 189 -14.13 -10.59 13.65
C THR A 189 -13.38 -9.33 14.07
N ASN A 190 -14.09 -8.37 14.66
CA ASN A 190 -13.51 -7.13 15.21
C ASN A 190 -13.21 -7.30 16.71
N PHE A 191 -12.09 -6.74 17.16
CA PHE A 191 -11.58 -6.84 18.54
C PHE A 191 -11.45 -5.47 19.24
N ALA A 192 -11.93 -4.40 18.62
CA ALA A 192 -12.02 -3.07 19.24
C ALA A 192 -13.23 -2.94 20.19
#